data_AF-A0A3D3F779-F1
#
_entry.id   AF-A0A3D3F779-F1
#
_cell.length_a   1.000
_cell.length_b   1.000
_cell.length_c   1.000
_cell.angle_alpha   90.00
_cell.angle_beta   90.00
_cell.angle_gamma   90.00
#
_symmetry.space_group_name_H-M   'P 1'
#
loop_
_entity.id
_entity.type
_entity.pdbx_description
1 polymer ?
#
loop_
_entity_poly.entity_id
_entity_poly.type
_entity_poly.pdbx_seq_one_letter_code
_entity_poly.pdbx_strand_id
1 'polypeptide(L)'
;MNIKLIYLFCLAFCLPLFGGAQELPIVPKPLHAQVKGGDIALKNGLRIYLDPDAQLNKLYISSIFYELGIQTSFTSKSDADLVVKLNEKASPSNEGYRLTIGNKHKNRITAEASTKNGLLYALQSLRQIIKNDQGKFSVPVCTIEDEPAFPWRAFMLDESRHFHGMHVVKGLLDEMARLKLNIFHWHLV
;
A
#
# COMPACT_ATOMS: atom_id res chain seq x y z
N MET A 1 -66.49 29.75 -11.62
CA MET A 1 -66.14 29.00 -12.85
C MET A 1 -65.10 29.81 -13.59
N ASN A 2 -63.80 29.50 -13.67
CA ASN A 2 -63.12 28.22 -13.58
C ASN A 2 -61.70 28.40 -13.04
N ILE A 3 -61.32 27.53 -12.12
CA ILE A 3 -59.97 27.36 -11.58
C ILE A 3 -59.13 26.62 -12.64
N LYS A 4 -58.00 27.17 -13.07
CA LYS A 4 -56.95 26.41 -13.77
C LYS A 4 -55.80 26.16 -12.80
N LEU A 5 -55.80 24.95 -12.24
CA LEU A 5 -54.80 24.40 -11.36
C LEU A 5 -53.61 23.92 -12.22
N ILE A 6 -52.49 24.65 -12.18
CA ILE A 6 -51.25 24.24 -12.85
C ILE A 6 -50.51 23.32 -11.88
N TYR A 7 -50.53 22.02 -12.18
CA TYR A 7 -49.70 21.02 -11.50
C TYR A 7 -48.24 21.18 -11.92
N LEU A 8 -47.43 21.80 -11.06
CA LEU A 8 -45.98 21.77 -11.16
C LEU A 8 -45.48 20.40 -10.69
N PHE A 9 -45.38 19.45 -11.63
CA PHE A 9 -44.80 18.13 -11.39
C PHE A 9 -43.27 18.30 -11.29
N CYS A 10 -42.77 18.50 -10.08
CA CYS A 10 -41.35 18.57 -9.80
C CYS A 10 -40.76 17.15 -9.97
N LEU A 11 -40.30 16.85 -11.18
CA LEU A 11 -39.54 15.63 -11.48
C LEU A 11 -38.21 15.77 -10.72
N ALA A 12 -38.16 15.20 -9.52
CA ALA A 12 -36.93 15.04 -8.76
C ALA A 12 -36.03 14.08 -9.55
N PHE A 13 -35.25 14.66 -10.46
CA PHE A 13 -34.17 13.97 -11.16
C PHE A 13 -33.08 13.73 -10.11
N CYS A 14 -33.25 12.64 -9.35
CA CYS A 14 -32.20 12.11 -8.49
C CYS A 14 -31.10 11.61 -9.42
N LEU A 15 -30.21 12.53 -9.81
CA LEU A 15 -28.92 12.17 -10.39
C LEU A 15 -28.30 11.17 -9.40
N PRO A 16 -28.04 9.91 -9.80
CA PRO A 16 -27.17 9.09 -8.99
C PRO A 16 -25.85 9.86 -8.94
N LEU A 17 -25.52 10.37 -7.75
CA LEU A 17 -24.15 10.75 -7.41
C LEU A 17 -23.33 9.47 -7.58
N PHE A 18 -22.82 9.26 -8.78
CA PHE A 18 -21.70 8.37 -9.01
C PHE A 18 -20.50 9.02 -8.30
N GLY A 19 -20.47 8.88 -6.97
CA GLY A 19 -19.24 8.98 -6.22
C GLY A 19 -18.39 7.81 -6.69
N GLY A 20 -17.61 8.02 -7.76
CA GLY A 20 -16.67 7.03 -8.25
C GLY A 20 -15.78 6.64 -7.08
N ALA A 21 -15.91 5.39 -6.62
CA ALA A 21 -14.97 4.83 -5.66
C ALA A 21 -13.60 4.90 -6.34
N GLN A 22 -12.75 5.83 -5.89
CA GLN A 22 -11.43 5.98 -6.44
C GLN A 22 -10.66 4.68 -6.18
N GLU A 23 -10.36 3.93 -7.24
CA GLU A 23 -9.60 2.70 -7.13
C GLU A 23 -8.12 3.05 -6.92
N LEU A 24 -7.48 2.39 -5.96
CA LEU A 24 -6.05 2.57 -5.69
C LEU A 24 -5.24 1.77 -6.72
N PRO A 25 -4.16 2.32 -7.29
CA PRO A 25 -3.35 1.65 -8.32
C PRO A 25 -2.40 0.62 -7.69
N ILE A 26 -2.95 -0.36 -6.97
CA ILE A 26 -2.18 -1.40 -6.29
C ILE A 26 -2.26 -2.69 -7.12
N VAL A 27 -1.10 -3.23 -7.45
CA VAL A 27 -0.90 -4.54 -8.05
C VAL A 27 -0.11 -5.43 -7.08
N PRO A 28 -0.58 -6.65 -6.76
CA PRO A 28 -1.92 -7.19 -7.06
C PRO A 28 -3.05 -6.39 -6.40
N LYS A 29 -4.27 -6.49 -6.94
CA LYS A 29 -5.44 -5.82 -6.37
C LYS A 29 -5.66 -6.30 -4.92
N PRO A 30 -5.78 -5.38 -3.95
CA PRO A 30 -5.97 -5.76 -2.55
C PRO A 30 -7.35 -6.36 -2.33
N LEU A 31 -7.47 -7.22 -1.32
CA LEU A 31 -8.74 -7.82 -0.93
C LEU A 31 -9.80 -6.74 -0.60
N HIS A 32 -9.45 -5.77 0.24
CA HIS A 32 -10.29 -4.63 0.56
C HIS A 32 -9.50 -3.32 0.54
N ALA A 33 -10.05 -2.31 -0.14
CA ALA A 33 -9.52 -0.94 -0.11
C ALA A 33 -10.68 0.05 -0.06
N GLN A 34 -10.61 0.98 0.89
CA GLN A 34 -11.58 2.05 1.06
C GLN A 34 -10.87 3.41 1.05
N VAL A 35 -11.07 4.18 -0.01
CA VAL A 35 -10.62 5.57 -0.09
C VAL A 35 -11.63 6.45 0.64
N LYS A 36 -11.14 7.30 1.55
CA LYS A 36 -11.94 8.20 2.40
C LYS A 36 -11.92 9.65 1.92
N GLY A 37 -11.20 9.91 0.82
CA GLY A 37 -11.08 11.21 0.18
C GLY A 37 -9.99 12.09 0.77
N GLY A 38 -9.38 12.92 -0.08
CA GLY A 38 -8.25 13.78 0.28
C GLY A 38 -6.91 13.04 0.31
N ASP A 39 -5.84 13.83 0.40
CA ASP A 39 -4.46 13.37 0.40
C ASP A 39 -3.70 13.97 1.59
N ILE A 40 -2.73 13.22 2.12
CA ILE A 40 -1.75 13.70 3.10
C ILE A 40 -0.45 14.01 2.37
N ALA A 41 0.04 15.25 2.50
CA ALA A 41 1.31 15.66 1.93
C ALA A 41 2.51 15.14 2.76
N LEU A 42 3.53 14.61 2.09
CA LEU A 42 4.78 14.12 2.68
C LEU A 42 5.88 15.18 2.49
N LYS A 43 5.78 16.29 3.23
CA LYS A 43 6.55 17.53 2.95
C LYS A 43 8.05 17.43 3.22
N ASN A 44 8.47 16.64 4.20
CA ASN A 44 9.86 16.64 4.72
C ASN A 44 10.46 15.22 4.74
N GLY A 45 10.17 14.43 3.71
CA GLY A 45 10.46 13.00 3.74
C GLY A 45 9.53 12.24 4.69
N LEU A 46 9.98 11.09 5.17
CA LEU A 46 9.17 10.18 5.98
C LEU A 46 9.92 9.80 7.27
N ARG A 47 9.38 10.19 8.43
CA ARG A 47 9.89 9.73 9.72
C ARG A 47 9.21 8.42 10.08
N ILE A 48 10.00 7.36 10.23
CA ILE A 48 9.53 5.98 10.35
C ILE A 48 9.81 5.47 11.76
N TYR A 49 8.78 4.91 12.39
CA TYR A 49 8.94 4.03 13.53
C TYR A 49 8.83 2.59 13.04
N LEU A 50 9.83 1.77 13.37
CA LEU A 50 9.80 0.34 13.20
C LEU A 50 9.70 -0.30 14.58
N ASP A 51 8.72 -1.16 14.76
CA ASP A 51 8.61 -2.03 15.92
C ASP A 51 9.87 -2.92 16.02
N PRO A 52 10.63 -2.86 17.13
CA PRO A 52 11.83 -3.67 17.32
C PRO A 52 11.59 -5.17 17.18
N ASP A 53 10.41 -5.65 17.62
CA ASP A 53 10.08 -7.08 17.62
C ASP A 53 9.85 -7.62 16.21
N ALA A 54 9.53 -6.74 15.25
CA ALA A 54 9.38 -7.10 13.84
C ALA A 54 10.70 -7.41 13.14
N GLN A 55 11.85 -7.03 13.74
CA GLN A 55 13.20 -7.26 13.19
C GLN A 55 13.32 -6.85 11.71
N LEU A 56 12.73 -5.71 11.36
CA LEU A 56 12.78 -5.14 10.02
C LEU A 56 14.15 -4.52 9.75
N ASN A 57 14.69 -4.77 8.55
CA ASN A 57 15.97 -4.20 8.14
C ASN A 57 15.77 -2.74 7.72
N LYS A 58 16.33 -1.79 8.51
CA LYS A 58 16.24 -0.35 8.26
C LYS A 58 16.76 0.07 6.88
N LEU A 59 17.83 -0.56 6.38
CA LEU A 59 18.40 -0.23 5.07
C LEU A 59 17.43 -0.63 3.95
N TYR A 60 16.84 -1.82 4.03
CA TYR A 60 15.81 -2.25 3.08
C TYR A 60 14.57 -1.36 3.12
N ILE A 61 14.09 -0.98 4.30
CA ILE A 61 12.94 -0.05 4.38
C ILE A 61 13.30 1.30 3.75
N SER A 62 14.51 1.79 3.99
CA SER A 62 14.96 3.05 3.40
C SER A 62 15.06 2.95 1.87
N SER A 63 15.49 1.81 1.32
CA SER A 63 15.62 1.63 -0.14
C SER A 63 14.27 1.69 -0.86
N ILE A 64 13.21 1.12 -0.28
CA ILE A 64 11.84 1.18 -0.83
C ILE A 64 11.41 2.63 -1.15
N PHE A 65 11.68 3.55 -0.22
CA PHE A 65 11.30 4.96 -0.35
C PHE A 65 12.34 5.79 -1.11
N TYR A 66 13.62 5.42 -1.02
CA TYR A 66 14.69 6.03 -1.82
C TYR A 66 14.44 5.87 -3.32
N GLU A 67 13.95 4.71 -3.76
CA GLU A 67 13.55 4.47 -5.15
C GLU A 67 12.39 5.38 -5.62
N LEU A 68 11.61 5.96 -4.69
CA LEU A 68 10.60 6.97 -4.99
C LEU A 68 11.14 8.40 -4.95
N GLY A 69 12.39 8.61 -4.50
CA GLY A 69 12.97 9.92 -4.23
C GLY A 69 12.63 10.50 -2.85
N ILE A 70 12.12 9.68 -1.92
CA ILE A 70 11.72 10.09 -0.58
C ILE A 70 12.83 9.78 0.42
N GLN A 71 13.30 10.80 1.13
CA GLN A 71 14.25 10.64 2.24
C GLN A 71 13.55 10.08 3.48
N THR A 72 14.21 9.15 4.16
CA THR A 72 13.68 8.50 5.37
C THR A 72 14.57 8.73 6.57
N SER A 73 13.97 8.93 7.74
CA SER A 73 14.67 8.91 9.03
C SER A 73 13.93 8.03 10.03
N PHE A 74 14.63 7.48 11.02
CA PHE A 74 14.02 6.61 12.03
C PHE A 74 13.84 7.37 13.34
N THR A 75 12.68 7.23 13.97
CA THR A 75 12.31 7.99 15.17
C THR A 75 11.46 7.16 16.14
N SER A 76 11.08 7.79 17.27
CA SER A 76 10.14 7.26 18.24
C SER A 76 8.73 7.13 17.64
N LYS A 77 7.89 6.27 18.25
CA LYS A 77 6.51 6.07 17.78
C LYS A 77 5.64 7.33 17.86
N SER A 78 5.90 8.23 18.82
CA SER A 78 5.12 9.46 19.00
C SER A 78 5.34 10.45 17.87
N ASP A 79 6.56 10.48 17.33
CA ASP A 79 7.03 11.47 16.35
C ASP A 79 6.99 10.96 14.91
N ALA A 80 6.70 9.68 14.71
CA ALA A 80 6.65 9.06 13.40
C ALA A 80 5.44 9.48 12.55
N ASP A 81 5.70 9.68 11.26
CA ASP A 81 4.72 9.85 10.19
C ASP A 81 4.21 8.47 9.71
N LEU A 82 5.13 7.49 9.62
CA LEU A 82 4.84 6.09 9.33
C LEU A 82 5.16 5.21 10.55
N VAL A 83 4.16 4.52 11.08
CA VAL A 83 4.32 3.52 12.14
C VAL A 83 4.15 2.13 11.54
N VAL A 84 5.21 1.31 11.58
CA VAL A 84 5.22 -0.08 11.13
C VAL A 84 5.33 -0.97 12.36
N LYS A 85 4.29 -1.75 12.67
CA LYS A 85 4.24 -2.51 13.94
C LYS A 85 3.53 -3.85 13.85
N LEU A 86 3.95 -4.79 14.67
CA LEU A 86 3.23 -6.06 14.79
C LEU A 86 1.88 -5.83 15.47
N ASN A 87 0.88 -6.58 15.01
CA ASN A 87 -0.46 -6.65 15.58
C ASN A 87 -1.12 -7.96 15.13
N GLU A 88 -1.26 -8.91 16.05
CA GLU A 88 -1.88 -10.22 15.79
C GLU A 88 -3.32 -10.11 15.29
N LYS A 89 -4.01 -8.99 15.57
CA LYS A 89 -5.39 -8.76 15.14
C LYS A 89 -5.50 -8.13 13.76
N ALA A 90 -4.39 -7.87 13.08
CA ALA A 90 -4.38 -7.20 11.77
C ALA A 90 -4.98 -8.09 10.67
N SER A 91 -4.60 -9.37 10.63
CA SER A 91 -5.11 -10.41 9.74
C SER A 91 -4.79 -11.79 10.32
N PRO A 92 -5.65 -12.81 10.08
CA PRO A 92 -5.34 -14.21 10.43
C PRO A 92 -4.26 -14.83 9.54
N SER A 93 -3.96 -14.24 8.38
CA SER A 93 -2.91 -14.71 7.47
C SER A 93 -1.54 -14.20 7.89
N ASN A 94 -0.51 -15.06 7.75
CA ASN A 94 0.88 -14.69 8.02
C ASN A 94 1.43 -13.65 7.03
N GLU A 95 0.79 -13.47 5.88
CA GLU A 95 1.17 -12.49 4.86
C GLU A 95 0.18 -11.32 4.79
N GLY A 96 -0.89 -11.37 5.58
CA GLY A 96 -1.92 -10.35 5.60
C GLY A 96 -1.50 -9.10 6.38
N TYR A 97 -2.06 -7.96 6.00
CA TYR A 97 -1.77 -6.68 6.62
C TYR A 97 -2.96 -5.73 6.59
N ARG A 98 -2.88 -4.71 7.45
CA ARG A 98 -3.76 -3.55 7.48
C ARG A 98 -2.90 -2.29 7.32
N LEU A 99 -3.23 -1.48 6.33
CA LEU A 99 -2.59 -0.19 6.07
C LEU A 99 -3.63 0.91 6.19
N THR A 100 -3.43 1.83 7.14
CA THR A 100 -4.34 2.96 7.40
C THR A 100 -3.62 4.28 7.21
N ILE A 101 -4.14 5.13 6.32
CA ILE A 101 -3.64 6.47 6.03
C ILE A 101 -4.65 7.47 6.57
N GLY A 102 -4.21 8.29 7.52
CA GLY A 102 -5.03 9.30 8.17
C GLY A 102 -5.92 8.71 9.27
N ASN A 103 -6.08 9.47 10.36
CA ASN A 103 -7.15 9.26 11.34
C ASN A 103 -7.79 10.60 11.71
N LYS A 104 -8.91 10.59 12.45
CA LYS A 104 -9.64 11.82 12.85
C LYS A 104 -8.81 12.84 13.66
N HIS A 105 -7.64 12.48 14.18
CA HIS A 105 -6.88 13.26 15.16
C HIS A 105 -5.42 13.56 14.75
N LYS A 106 -4.83 12.83 13.78
CA LYS A 106 -3.48 13.00 13.23
C LYS A 106 -3.39 12.48 11.79
N ASN A 107 -2.67 13.22 10.96
CA ASN A 107 -2.23 12.79 9.62
C ASN A 107 -1.07 11.79 9.74
N ARG A 108 -1.39 10.53 10.05
CA ARG A 108 -0.41 9.44 10.26
C ARG A 108 -0.71 8.25 9.36
N ILE A 109 0.35 7.56 8.92
CA ILE A 109 0.30 6.29 8.21
C ILE A 109 0.63 5.18 9.22
N THR A 110 -0.18 4.12 9.26
CA THR A 110 0.04 2.95 10.12
C THR A 110 -0.04 1.68 9.31
N ALA A 111 1.05 0.90 9.30
CA ALA A 111 1.12 -0.44 8.74
C ALA A 111 1.16 -1.47 9.88
N GLU A 112 0.22 -2.40 9.87
CA GLU A 112 0.05 -3.42 10.90
C GLU A 112 -0.07 -4.80 10.27
N ALA A 113 0.58 -5.80 10.84
CA ALA A 113 0.46 -7.20 10.43
C ALA A 113 0.82 -8.12 11.60
N SER A 114 0.38 -9.38 11.52
CA SER A 114 0.74 -10.41 12.50
C SER A 114 2.21 -10.84 12.38
N THR A 115 2.83 -10.67 11.21
CA THR A 115 4.22 -11.05 10.96
C THR A 115 5.01 -9.99 10.19
N LYS A 116 6.33 -10.17 10.16
CA LYS A 116 7.27 -9.40 9.33
C LYS A 116 6.88 -9.39 7.84
N ASN A 117 6.43 -10.52 7.28
CA ASN A 117 6.10 -10.61 5.85
C ASN A 117 4.91 -9.73 5.48
N GLY A 118 3.85 -9.75 6.31
CA GLY A 118 2.71 -8.85 6.13
C GLY A 118 3.12 -7.37 6.22
N LEU A 119 4.03 -7.00 7.13
CA LEU A 119 4.56 -5.64 7.20
C LEU A 119 5.30 -5.23 5.92
N LEU A 120 6.11 -6.12 5.36
CA LEU A 120 6.79 -5.85 4.09
C LEU A 120 5.79 -5.65 2.95
N TYR A 121 4.73 -6.45 2.88
CA TYR A 121 3.67 -6.29 1.88
C TYR A 121 2.85 -5.01 2.06
N ALA A 122 2.61 -4.58 3.30
CA ALA A 122 2.02 -3.28 3.59
C ALA A 122 2.87 -2.14 3.02
N LEU A 123 4.19 -2.22 3.17
CA LEU A 123 5.11 -1.21 2.64
C LEU A 123 5.14 -1.21 1.10
N GLN A 124 5.04 -2.38 0.45
CA GLN A 124 4.92 -2.44 -1.01
C GLN A 124 3.61 -1.82 -1.51
N SER A 125 2.51 -2.01 -0.80
CA SER A 125 1.25 -1.34 -1.14
C SER A 125 1.32 0.17 -0.89
N LEU A 126 1.91 0.60 0.24
CA LEU A 126 2.14 2.03 0.52
C LEU A 126 2.96 2.68 -0.59
N ARG A 127 4.05 2.03 -1.02
CA ARG A 127 4.90 2.48 -2.11
C ARG A 127 4.10 2.78 -3.40
N GLN A 128 3.15 1.92 -3.75
CA GLN A 128 2.36 2.04 -4.98
C GLN A 128 1.31 3.16 -4.94
N ILE A 129 0.81 3.52 -3.75
CA ILE A 129 -0.20 4.58 -3.61
C ILE A 129 0.37 5.97 -3.33
N ILE A 130 1.67 6.07 -3.07
CA ILE A 130 2.35 7.37 -2.98
C ILE A 130 2.33 8.02 -4.37
N LYS A 131 1.75 9.22 -4.43
CA LYS A 131 1.74 10.07 -5.62
C LYS A 131 2.96 10.97 -5.59
N ASN A 132 3.53 11.22 -6.77
CA ASN A 132 4.60 12.18 -6.97
C ASN A 132 4.15 13.19 -8.04
N ASP A 133 3.83 14.41 -7.61
CA ASP A 133 3.54 15.53 -8.50
C ASP A 133 4.71 16.51 -8.51
N GLN A 134 5.62 16.34 -9.48
CA GLN A 134 6.80 17.21 -9.67
C GLN A 134 7.65 17.37 -8.38
N GLY A 135 7.90 16.27 -7.67
CA GLY A 135 8.65 16.25 -6.41
C GLY A 135 7.82 16.55 -5.17
N LYS A 136 6.52 16.82 -5.32
CA LYS A 136 5.57 16.93 -4.20
C LYS A 136 4.93 15.57 -3.97
N PHE A 137 5.32 14.93 -2.88
CA PHE A 137 4.79 13.62 -2.51
C PHE A 137 3.50 13.75 -1.71
N SER A 138 2.50 12.96 -2.06
CA SER A 138 1.26 12.81 -1.29
C SER A 138 0.79 11.36 -1.25
N VAL A 139 -0.08 11.04 -0.31
CA VAL A 139 -0.70 9.71 -0.19
C VAL A 139 -2.20 9.86 0.06
N PRO A 140 -3.07 9.12 -0.65
CA PRO A 140 -4.51 9.21 -0.46
C PRO A 140 -4.92 8.71 0.94
N VAL A 141 -5.89 9.37 1.57
CA VAL A 141 -6.49 8.91 2.83
C VAL A 141 -7.32 7.67 2.54
N CYS A 142 -6.87 6.52 3.01
CA CYS A 142 -7.52 5.24 2.77
C CYS A 142 -7.27 4.23 3.89
N THR A 143 -8.03 3.14 3.86
CA THR A 143 -7.78 1.93 4.63
C THR A 143 -7.70 0.76 3.66
N ILE A 144 -6.64 -0.03 3.77
CA ILE A 144 -6.41 -1.25 2.99
C ILE A 144 -6.30 -2.41 3.96
N GLU A 145 -7.02 -3.48 3.69
CA GLU A 145 -6.92 -4.77 4.36
C GLU A 145 -6.70 -5.81 3.28
N ASP A 146 -5.61 -6.55 3.37
CA ASP A 146 -5.17 -7.37 2.27
C ASP A 146 -4.44 -8.60 2.76
N GLU A 147 -4.66 -9.70 2.05
CA GLU A 147 -4.03 -10.98 2.28
C GLU A 147 -4.09 -11.80 0.99
N PRO A 148 -3.11 -12.69 0.75
CA PRO A 148 -3.07 -13.44 -0.48
C PRO A 148 -4.15 -14.54 -0.50
N ALA A 149 -4.86 -14.66 -1.62
CA ALA A 149 -5.79 -15.77 -1.85
C ALA A 149 -5.10 -17.14 -1.89
N PHE A 150 -3.83 -17.17 -2.33
CA PHE A 150 -3.02 -18.38 -2.40
C PHE A 150 -1.67 -18.15 -1.71
N PRO A 151 -1.22 -19.08 -0.85
CA PRO A 151 0.07 -18.95 -0.17
C PRO A 151 1.26 -19.17 -1.12
N TRP A 152 1.06 -19.74 -2.30
CA TRP A 152 2.13 -20.04 -3.26
C TRP A 152 2.01 -19.14 -4.49
N ARG A 153 2.92 -18.17 -4.61
CA ARG A 153 2.94 -17.19 -5.72
C ARG A 153 4.35 -17.13 -6.28
N ALA A 154 4.57 -17.88 -7.35
CA ALA A 154 5.91 -18.20 -7.81
C ALA A 154 6.29 -17.58 -9.16
N PHE A 155 7.59 -17.39 -9.35
CA PHE A 155 8.22 -17.15 -10.64
C PHE A 155 9.37 -18.15 -10.82
N MET A 156 9.45 -18.78 -12.00
CA MET A 156 10.53 -19.70 -12.35
C MET A 156 11.49 -19.06 -13.33
N LEU A 157 12.79 -19.10 -12.99
CA LEU A 157 13.87 -18.69 -13.88
C LEU A 157 14.74 -19.90 -14.21
N ASP A 158 14.91 -20.16 -15.50
CA ASP A 158 15.89 -21.11 -16.01
C ASP A 158 17.22 -20.41 -16.25
N GLU A 159 18.14 -20.58 -15.30
CA GLU A 159 19.49 -20.01 -15.35
C GLU A 159 20.53 -21.07 -15.78
N SER A 160 20.06 -22.25 -16.21
CA SER A 160 20.91 -23.35 -16.68
C SER A 160 21.16 -23.32 -18.18
N ARG A 161 20.14 -22.97 -18.97
CA ARG A 161 20.22 -22.94 -20.43
C ARG A 161 20.59 -21.56 -20.97
N HIS A 162 20.25 -20.52 -20.23
CA HIS A 162 20.62 -19.15 -20.56
C HIS A 162 20.98 -18.40 -19.28
N PHE A 163 22.24 -18.00 -19.17
CA PHE A 163 22.73 -17.29 -17.99
C PHE A 163 22.43 -15.79 -18.11
N HIS A 164 21.43 -15.32 -17.38
CA HIS A 164 21.04 -13.91 -17.28
C HIS A 164 21.99 -13.10 -16.37
N GLY A 165 22.67 -13.75 -15.42
CA GLY A 165 23.65 -13.15 -14.53
C GLY A 165 23.05 -12.45 -13.30
N MET A 166 23.91 -12.25 -12.29
CA MET A 166 23.51 -11.81 -10.94
C MET A 166 22.67 -10.52 -10.93
N HIS A 167 23.02 -9.53 -11.76
CA HIS A 167 22.30 -8.26 -11.80
C HIS A 167 20.84 -8.45 -12.20
N VAL A 168 20.58 -9.28 -13.22
CA VAL A 168 19.22 -9.56 -13.69
C VAL A 168 18.44 -10.34 -12.64
N VAL A 169 19.04 -11.37 -12.04
CA VAL A 169 18.40 -12.18 -10.99
C VAL A 169 17.99 -11.30 -9.80
N LYS A 170 18.86 -10.40 -9.35
CA LYS A 170 18.52 -9.46 -8.25
C LYS A 170 17.37 -8.53 -8.62
N GLY A 171 17.38 -7.96 -9.82
CA GLY A 171 16.27 -7.13 -10.29
C GLY A 171 14.95 -7.89 -10.37
N LEU A 172 14.97 -9.17 -10.79
CA LEU A 172 13.79 -10.03 -10.76
C LEU A 172 13.26 -10.25 -9.35
N LEU A 173 14.16 -10.49 -8.37
CA LEU A 173 13.76 -10.64 -6.97
C LEU A 173 13.16 -9.35 -6.40
N ASP A 174 13.68 -8.18 -6.79
CA ASP A 174 13.12 -6.88 -6.40
C ASP A 174 11.69 -6.69 -6.95
N GLU A 175 11.46 -7.06 -8.22
CA GLU A 175 10.13 -7.02 -8.83
C GLU A 175 9.16 -8.06 -8.23
N MET A 176 9.66 -9.26 -7.93
CA MET A 176 8.88 -10.26 -7.18
C MET A 176 8.43 -9.72 -5.83
N ALA A 177 9.32 -9.07 -5.08
CA ALA A 177 8.99 -8.46 -3.81
C ALA A 177 7.95 -7.34 -3.97
N ARG A 178 8.12 -6.46 -4.97
CA ARG A 178 7.17 -5.38 -5.30
C ARG A 178 5.76 -5.93 -5.59
N LEU A 179 5.69 -7.06 -6.30
CA LEU A 179 4.46 -7.74 -6.70
C LEU A 179 3.96 -8.76 -5.66
N LYS A 180 4.59 -8.83 -4.48
CA LYS A 180 4.22 -9.75 -3.39
C LYS A 180 4.28 -11.24 -3.79
N LEU A 181 5.12 -11.59 -4.75
CA LEU A 181 5.49 -12.98 -5.04
C LEU A 181 6.46 -13.46 -3.95
N ASN A 182 6.33 -14.72 -3.55
CA ASN A 182 7.06 -15.25 -2.38
C ASN A 182 7.88 -16.50 -2.67
N ILE A 183 7.80 -17.06 -3.86
CA ILE A 183 8.51 -18.28 -4.23
C ILE A 183 9.32 -18.04 -5.51
N PHE A 184 10.65 -18.16 -5.44
CA PHE A 184 11.52 -18.11 -6.60
C PHE A 184 11.99 -19.52 -6.94
N HIS A 185 11.49 -20.08 -8.05
CA HIS A 185 11.95 -21.37 -8.55
C HIS A 185 13.19 -21.15 -9.40
N TRP A 186 14.35 -21.32 -8.79
CA TRP A 186 15.61 -21.18 -9.49
C TRP A 186 16.03 -22.53 -10.08
N HIS A 187 15.92 -22.66 -11.40
CA HIS A 187 16.36 -23.87 -12.09
C HIS A 187 17.83 -23.73 -12.47
N LEU A 188 18.66 -24.47 -11.72
CA LEU A 188 20.10 -24.63 -11.91
C LEU A 188 20.34 -26.12 -12.19
N VAL A 189 20.99 -26.46 -13.29
CA VAL A 189 21.38 -27.84 -13.64
C VAL A 189 22.87 -27.98 -13.38
#